data_AF-A0A238L8J9-F1
#
_entry.id   AF-A0A238L8J9-F1
#
_cell.length_a   1.000
_cell.length_b   1.000
_cell.length_c   1.000
_cell.angle_alpha   90.00
_cell.angle_beta   90.00
_cell.angle_gamma   90.00
#
_symmetry.space_group_name_H-M   'P 1'
#
loop_
_entity.id
_entity.type
_entity.pdbx_description
1 polymer ?
#
loop_
_entity_poly.entity_id
_entity_poly.type
_entity_poly.pdbx_seq_one_letter_code
_entity_poly.pdbx_strand_id
1 'polypeptide(L)'
;MERDNRANRYSPETRARAVRMVFENQGSYESQAAAIKAIAPKIGCGRDTLRRWVQQEEADTDQRDGVTSEERAKIKELEREVRELRQVNEILKKASAYFAQTELDRPLKRSNQSPGKPGRFSSRRDPDAT
;
A
#
# COMPACT_ATOMS: atom_id res chain seq x y z
N MET A 1 -7.84 -35.40 2.09
CA MET A 1 -6.75 -35.40 1.10
C MET A 1 -5.44 -35.16 1.86
N GLU A 2 -4.80 -36.23 2.30
CA GLU A 2 -3.49 -36.18 2.94
C GLU A 2 -2.47 -35.86 1.85
N ARG A 3 -1.97 -34.62 1.81
CA ARG A 3 -0.86 -34.28 0.93
C ARG A 3 0.37 -34.97 1.50
N ASP A 4 0.71 -36.11 0.91
CA ASP A 4 1.96 -36.81 1.16
C ASP A 4 3.12 -35.86 0.81
N ASN A 5 3.61 -35.12 1.80
CA ASN A 5 4.53 -34.00 1.62
C ASN A 5 5.96 -34.49 1.44
N ARG A 6 6.17 -35.29 0.38
CA ARG A 6 7.49 -35.72 -0.11
C ARG A 6 8.40 -34.56 -0.51
N ALA A 7 7.89 -33.32 -0.48
CA ALA A 7 8.62 -32.10 -0.81
C ALA A 7 9.55 -31.62 0.33
N ASN A 8 9.45 -32.17 1.54
CA ASN A 8 10.32 -31.77 2.64
C ASN A 8 11.07 -32.98 3.24
N ARG A 9 12.04 -33.50 2.48
CA ARG A 9 12.95 -34.58 2.91
C ARG A 9 13.66 -34.28 4.25
N TYR A 10 13.77 -33.00 4.61
CA TYR A 10 14.37 -32.54 5.85
C TYR A 10 13.36 -31.75 6.66
N SER A 11 13.22 -32.07 7.94
CA SER A 11 12.38 -31.32 8.87
C SER A 11 12.93 -29.89 9.07
N PRO A 12 12.06 -28.90 9.40
CA PRO A 12 12.52 -27.54 9.68
C PRO A 12 13.50 -27.50 10.87
N GLU A 13 13.31 -28.37 11.88
CA GLU A 13 14.23 -28.51 13.00
C GLU A 13 15.62 -28.99 12.56
N THR A 14 15.67 -29.99 11.66
CA THR A 14 16.93 -30.50 11.10
C THR A 14 17.66 -29.40 10.33
N ARG A 15 16.93 -28.62 9.53
CA ARG A 15 17.49 -27.47 8.79
C ARG A 15 18.04 -26.41 9.73
N ALA A 16 17.26 -25.96 10.71
CA ALA A 16 17.68 -24.95 11.67
C ALA A 16 18.92 -25.40 12.46
N ARG A 17 18.94 -26.66 12.92
CA ARG A 17 20.11 -27.25 13.60
C ARG A 17 21.34 -27.27 12.71
N ALA A 18 21.19 -27.65 11.45
CA ALA A 18 22.31 -27.73 10.51
C ALA A 18 22.92 -26.35 10.23
N VAL A 19 22.08 -25.35 10.02
CA VAL A 19 22.50 -23.96 9.81
C VAL A 19 23.18 -23.41 11.05
N ARG A 20 22.58 -23.58 12.23
CA ARG A 20 23.18 -23.14 13.51
C ARG A 20 24.57 -23.75 13.72
N MET A 21 24.71 -25.05 13.47
CA MET A 21 25.99 -25.74 13.58
C MET A 21 27.05 -25.17 12.64
N VAL A 22 26.67 -24.73 11.42
CA VAL A 22 27.60 -24.06 10.50
C VAL A 22 28.08 -22.74 11.11
N PHE A 23 27.18 -21.89 11.59
CA PHE A 23 27.53 -20.60 12.20
C PHE A 23 28.39 -20.76 13.47
N GLU A 24 28.05 -21.69 14.36
CA GLU A 24 28.82 -22.00 15.57
C GLU A 24 30.26 -22.42 15.28
N ASN A 25 30.51 -23.06 14.13
CA ASN A 25 31.83 -23.57 13.75
C ASN A 25 32.55 -22.69 12.71
N GLN A 26 32.03 -21.52 12.33
CA GLN A 26 32.66 -20.67 11.31
C GLN A 26 34.09 -20.26 11.68
N GLY A 27 34.37 -20.01 12.96
CA GLY A 27 35.71 -19.63 13.43
C GLY A 27 36.71 -20.79 13.53
N SER A 28 36.26 -22.04 13.41
CA SER A 28 37.11 -23.24 13.52
C SER A 28 37.59 -23.77 12.16
N TYR A 29 37.08 -23.21 11.07
CA TYR A 29 37.41 -23.62 9.70
C TYR A 29 37.92 -22.44 8.88
N GLU A 30 38.76 -22.70 7.87
CA GLU A 30 39.34 -21.67 7.00
C GLU A 30 38.29 -20.85 6.22
N SER A 31 37.11 -21.44 5.98
CA SER A 31 36.01 -20.77 5.29
C SER A 31 34.67 -21.42 5.63
N GLN A 32 33.59 -20.67 5.42
CA GLN A 32 32.22 -21.18 5.55
C GLN A 32 31.98 -22.40 4.63
N ALA A 33 32.57 -22.41 3.43
CA ALA A 33 32.47 -23.55 2.51
C ALA A 33 33.14 -24.82 3.07
N ALA A 34 34.23 -24.68 3.83
CA ALA A 34 34.88 -25.78 4.52
C ALA A 34 34.03 -26.29 5.69
N ALA A 35 33.42 -25.38 6.47
CA ALA A 35 32.47 -25.74 7.53
C ALA A 35 31.25 -26.51 6.98
N ILE A 36 30.65 -26.02 5.88
CA ILE A 36 29.54 -26.69 5.20
C ILE A 36 29.94 -28.10 4.72
N LYS A 37 31.14 -28.24 4.15
CA LYS A 37 31.65 -29.54 3.69
C LYS A 37 31.82 -30.53 4.85
N ALA A 38 32.26 -30.07 6.01
CA ALA A 38 32.46 -30.90 7.20
C ALA A 38 31.14 -31.26 7.92
N ILE A 39 30.14 -30.38 7.86
CA ILE A 39 28.88 -30.53 8.61
C ILE A 39 27.81 -31.26 7.79
N ALA A 40 27.78 -31.10 6.48
CA ALA A 40 26.78 -31.75 5.62
C ALA A 40 26.67 -33.29 5.84
N PRO A 41 27.79 -34.05 5.95
CA PRO A 41 27.73 -35.47 6.28
C PRO A 41 27.17 -35.78 7.67
N LYS A 42 27.42 -34.92 8.67
CA LYS A 42 26.95 -35.10 10.06
C LYS A 42 25.44 -34.99 10.20
N ILE A 43 24.81 -34.23 9.30
CA ILE A 43 23.36 -34.03 9.24
C ILE A 43 22.70 -35.03 8.27
N GLY A 44 23.47 -35.67 7.39
CA GLY A 44 22.93 -36.51 6.31
C GLY A 44 22.29 -35.69 5.19
N CYS A 45 22.80 -34.48 4.93
CA CYS A 45 22.33 -33.61 3.85
C CYS A 45 23.42 -33.37 2.80
N GLY A 46 23.00 -33.01 1.59
CA GLY A 46 23.94 -32.64 0.53
C GLY A 46 24.63 -31.31 0.84
N ARG A 47 25.88 -31.15 0.39
CA ARG A 47 26.64 -29.90 0.57
C ARG A 47 25.91 -28.70 -0.02
N ASP A 48 25.38 -28.84 -1.23
CA ASP A 48 24.61 -27.78 -1.89
C ASP A 48 23.31 -27.44 -1.17
N THR A 49 22.67 -28.45 -0.56
CA THR A 49 21.47 -28.26 0.26
C THR A 49 21.77 -27.41 1.49
N LEU A 50 22.82 -27.76 2.24
CA LEU A 50 23.23 -27.01 3.42
C LEU A 50 23.69 -25.60 3.06
N ARG A 51 24.41 -25.43 1.96
CA ARG A 51 24.79 -24.11 1.44
C ARG A 51 23.58 -23.23 1.16
N ARG A 52 22.55 -23.77 0.48
CA ARG A 52 21.31 -23.02 0.21
C ARG A 52 20.59 -22.62 1.49
N TRP A 53 20.59 -23.49 2.51
CA TRP A 53 19.96 -23.15 3.79
C TRP A 53 20.71 -22.04 4.52
N VAL A 54 22.04 -22.09 4.53
CA VAL A 54 22.87 -21.03 5.15
C VAL A 54 22.68 -19.71 4.40
N GLN A 55 22.72 -19.70 3.07
CA GLN A 55 22.47 -18.49 2.29
C GLN A 55 21.07 -17.91 2.50
N GLN A 56 20.06 -18.78 2.64
CA GLN A 56 18.71 -18.33 2.98
C GLN A 56 18.68 -17.74 4.39
N GLU A 57 19.36 -18.34 5.36
CA GLU A 57 19.42 -17.81 6.72
C GLU A 57 20.19 -16.49 6.79
N GLU A 58 21.28 -16.33 6.04
CA GLU A 58 21.99 -15.05 5.87
C GLU A 58 21.07 -14.02 5.25
N ALA A 59 20.41 -14.35 4.13
CA ALA A 59 19.43 -13.47 3.52
C ALA A 59 18.27 -13.13 4.45
N ASP A 60 17.81 -14.07 5.27
CA ASP A 60 16.74 -13.86 6.24
C ASP A 60 17.22 -13.09 7.48
N THR A 61 18.51 -13.16 7.82
CA THR A 61 19.15 -12.42 8.93
C THR A 61 19.46 -11.00 8.49
N ASP A 62 20.03 -10.82 7.31
CA ASP A 62 20.25 -9.53 6.65
C ASP A 62 18.90 -8.86 6.27
N GLN A 63 17.85 -9.65 5.97
CA GLN A 63 16.46 -9.15 5.87
C GLN A 63 15.77 -9.02 7.22
N ARG A 64 16.24 -9.66 8.29
CA ARG A 64 15.70 -9.45 9.65
C ARG A 64 16.27 -8.20 10.29
N ASP A 65 17.50 -7.82 9.96
CA ASP A 65 18.03 -6.49 10.24
C ASP A 65 17.42 -5.41 9.31
N GLY A 66 16.75 -5.84 8.24
CA GLY A 66 16.03 -4.99 7.28
C GLY A 66 14.56 -5.37 7.10
N VAL A 67 13.74 -5.05 8.10
CA VAL A 67 12.26 -5.16 8.10
C VAL A 67 11.77 -6.63 8.11
N THR A 68 11.42 -7.08 9.31
CA THR A 68 10.92 -8.41 9.64
C THR A 68 9.76 -8.87 8.73
N SER A 69 9.59 -10.18 8.56
CA SER A 69 8.50 -10.76 7.76
C SER A 69 7.11 -10.28 8.20
N GLU A 70 6.94 -9.97 9.49
CA GLU A 70 5.74 -9.37 10.06
C GLU A 70 5.56 -7.92 9.62
N GLU A 71 6.62 -7.13 9.60
CA GLU A 71 6.59 -5.78 9.06
C GLU A 71 6.35 -5.77 7.55
N ARG A 72 6.83 -6.75 6.78
CA ARG A 72 6.47 -6.90 5.36
C ARG A 72 4.98 -7.22 5.17
N ALA A 73 4.41 -8.05 6.03
CA ALA A 73 2.98 -8.32 6.02
C ALA A 73 2.18 -7.05 6.36
N LYS A 74 2.63 -6.30 7.36
CA LYS A 74 2.04 -5.02 7.77
C LYS A 74 2.18 -3.94 6.70
N ILE A 75 3.30 -3.86 5.99
CA ILE A 75 3.48 -2.96 4.84
C ILE A 75 2.47 -3.30 3.74
N LYS A 76 2.31 -4.58 3.41
CA LYS A 76 1.34 -5.00 2.38
C LYS A 76 -0.10 -4.69 2.77
N GLU A 77 -0.44 -4.81 4.05
CA GLU A 77 -1.74 -4.44 4.60
C GLU A 77 -1.96 -2.92 4.54
N LEU A 78 -0.98 -2.14 5.01
CA LEU A 78 -1.02 -0.68 4.94
C LEU A 78 -1.08 -0.17 3.50
N GLU A 79 -0.38 -0.81 2.55
CA GLU A 79 -0.47 -0.46 1.14
C GLU A 79 -1.86 -0.73 0.54
N ARG A 80 -2.59 -1.74 1.03
CA ARG A 80 -3.98 -1.98 0.63
C ARG A 80 -4.88 -0.87 1.15
N GLU A 81 -4.74 -0.53 2.42
CA GLU A 81 -5.50 0.55 3.06
C GLU A 81 -5.25 1.90 2.38
N VAL A 82 -3.99 2.22 2.06
CA VAL A 82 -3.65 3.45 1.32
C VAL A 82 -4.29 3.49 -0.07
N ARG A 83 -4.36 2.35 -0.78
CA ARG A 83 -5.04 2.29 -2.09
C ARG A 83 -6.53 2.53 -1.96
N GLU A 84 -7.18 1.90 -0.98
CA GLU A 84 -8.62 2.08 -0.73
C GLU A 84 -8.93 3.51 -0.32
N LEU A 85 -8.16 4.09 0.60
CA LEU A 85 -8.30 5.48 1.01
C LEU A 85 -8.12 6.46 -0.14
N ARG A 86 -7.14 6.22 -1.03
CA ARG A 86 -6.96 7.03 -2.23
C ARG A 86 -8.15 6.90 -3.17
N GLN A 87 -8.68 5.70 -3.37
CA GLN A 87 -9.84 5.48 -4.22
C GLN A 87 -11.09 6.19 -3.67
N VAL A 88 -11.33 6.12 -2.36
CA VAL A 88 -12.42 6.84 -1.71
C VAL A 88 -12.22 8.35 -1.82
N ASN A 89 -11.00 8.85 -1.62
CA ASN A 89 -10.69 10.27 -1.80
C ASN A 89 -10.99 10.75 -3.22
N GLU A 90 -10.65 9.96 -4.23
CA GLU A 90 -10.96 10.29 -5.62
C GLU A 90 -12.46 10.31 -5.90
N ILE A 91 -13.25 9.41 -5.29
CA ILE A 91 -14.72 9.46 -5.37
C ILE A 91 -15.24 10.73 -4.70
N LEU A 92 -14.74 11.07 -3.50
CA LEU A 92 -15.17 12.27 -2.77
C LEU A 92 -14.81 13.55 -3.52
N LYS A 93 -13.63 13.63 -4.13
CA LYS A 93 -13.24 14.76 -5.00
C LYS A 93 -14.11 14.87 -6.24
N LYS A 94 -14.47 13.75 -6.88
CA LYS A 94 -15.39 13.76 -8.02
C LYS A 94 -16.80 14.18 -7.61
N ALA A 95 -17.27 13.71 -6.47
CA ALA A 95 -18.55 14.12 -5.91
C ALA A 95 -18.57 15.62 -5.57
N SER A 96 -17.52 16.13 -4.92
CA SER A 96 -17.43 17.57 -4.60
C SER A 96 -17.34 18.43 -5.86
N ALA A 97 -16.62 17.99 -6.89
CA ALA A 97 -16.58 18.66 -8.18
C ALA A 97 -17.96 18.66 -8.87
N TYR A 98 -18.69 17.54 -8.80
CA TYR A 98 -20.05 17.43 -9.33
C TYR A 98 -21.03 18.37 -8.62
N PHE A 99 -20.96 18.44 -7.29
CA PHE A 99 -21.77 19.37 -6.49
C PHE A 99 -21.40 20.83 -6.77
N ALA A 100 -20.12 21.15 -6.91
CA ALA A 100 -19.68 22.50 -7.27
C ALA A 100 -20.14 22.92 -8.69
N GLN A 101 -20.16 22.00 -9.65
CA GLN A 101 -20.68 22.27 -11.01
C GLN A 101 -22.20 22.46 -11.03
N THR A 102 -22.94 21.66 -10.26
CA THR A 102 -24.40 21.79 -10.17
C THR A 102 -24.86 23.06 -9.45
N GLU A 103 -24.05 23.64 -8.55
CA GLU A 103 -24.30 24.98 -8.01
C GLU A 103 -24.09 26.09 -9.06
N LEU A 104 -23.19 25.89 -10.03
CA LEU A 104 -22.92 26.85 -11.12
C LEU A 104 -23.97 26.78 -12.24
N ASP A 105 -24.55 25.60 -12.50
CA ASP A 105 -25.58 25.39 -13.54
C ASP A 105 -27.00 25.75 -13.11
N ARG A 106 -27.22 26.10 -11.84
CA ARG A 106 -28.54 26.56 -11.38
C ARG A 106 -28.77 27.98 -11.91
N PRO A 107 -29.73 28.21 -12.83
CA PRO A 107 -30.02 29.56 -13.28
C PRO A 107 -30.48 30.36 -12.07
N LEU A 108 -29.67 31.34 -11.66
CA LEU A 108 -30.10 32.39 -10.73
C LEU A 108 -31.37 32.98 -11.34
N LYS A 109 -32.52 32.68 -10.74
CA LYS A 109 -33.81 33.24 -11.14
C LYS A 109 -33.70 34.75 -10.92
N ARG A 110 -33.26 35.48 -11.95
CA ARG A 110 -33.25 36.94 -11.98
C ARG A 110 -34.69 37.36 -11.80
N SER A 111 -35.01 37.90 -10.63
CA SER A 111 -36.24 38.63 -10.40
C SER A 111 -36.28 39.79 -11.39
N ASN A 112 -37.10 39.67 -12.43
CA ASN A 112 -37.42 40.75 -13.34
C ASN A 112 -38.10 41.88 -12.54
N GLN A 113 -37.30 42.82 -12.04
CA GLN A 113 -37.79 44.11 -11.61
C GLN A 113 -38.10 44.89 -12.90
N SER A 114 -39.39 44.94 -13.23
CA SER A 114 -39.94 45.63 -14.39
C SER A 114 -39.35 47.05 -14.50
N PRO A 115 -38.89 47.50 -15.69
CA PRO A 115 -38.52 48.90 -15.83
C PRO A 115 -39.78 49.73 -15.63
N GLY A 116 -39.76 50.61 -14.62
CA GLY A 116 -40.85 51.55 -14.37
C GLY A 116 -41.14 52.35 -15.65
N LYS A 117 -42.41 52.36 -16.05
CA LYS A 117 -42.88 53.19 -17.18
C LYS A 117 -42.50 54.66 -16.92
N PRO A 118 -41.93 55.40 -17.88
CA PRO A 118 -41.77 56.84 -17.71
C PRO A 118 -43.17 57.47 -17.60
N GLY A 119 -43.41 58.19 -16.50
CA GLY A 119 -44.65 58.91 -16.25
C GLY A 119 -44.92 59.90 -17.37
N ARG A 120 -46.08 59.73 -18.03
CA ARG A 120 -46.60 60.65 -19.04
C ARG A 120 -47.02 61.94 -18.32
N PHE A 121 -46.21 62.99 -18.39
CA PHE A 121 -46.59 64.31 -17.89
C PHE A 121 -47.63 64.90 -18.86
N SER A 122 -48.91 64.60 -18.61
CA SER A 122 -50.03 65.24 -19.30
C SER A 122 -50.31 66.59 -18.65
N SER A 123 -50.02 67.64 -19.42
CA SER A 123 -50.50 69.02 -19.29
C SER A 123 -51.78 69.20 -18.47
N ARG A 124 -51.65 69.86 -17.30
CA ARG A 124 -52.75 70.62 -16.72
C ARG A 124 -52.68 72.03 -17.31
N ARG A 125 -53.66 72.34 -18.15
CA ARG A 125 -54.05 73.71 -18.48
C ARG A 125 -54.74 74.27 -17.25
N ASP A 126 -54.22 75.36 -16.72
CA ASP A 126 -54.95 76.23 -15.80
C ASP A 126 -56.04 76.97 -16.58
N PRO A 127 -57.31 76.93 -16.15
CA PRO A 127 -58.36 77.78 -16.69
C PRO A 127 -58.70 78.89 -15.69
N ASP A 128 -58.24 80.12 -15.96
CA ASP A 128 -59.01 81.37 -15.79
C ASP A 128 -58.06 82.58 -15.72
N ALA A 129 -58.08 83.38 -16.77
CA ALA A 129 -57.78 84.81 -16.71
C ALA A 129 -58.76 85.49 -17.66
N THR A 130 -59.86 85.98 -17.09
CA THR A 130 -60.70 87.03 -17.69
C THR A 130 -60.14 88.38 -17.27
#